data_AF-A0A813SVK1-F1
#
_entry.id   AF-A0A813SVK1-F1
#
_cell.length_a   1.000
_cell.length_b   1.000
_cell.length_c   1.000
_cell.angle_alpha   90.00
_cell.angle_beta   90.00
_cell.angle_gamma   90.00
#
_symmetry.space_group_name_H-M   'P 1'
#
loop_
_entity.id
_entity.type
_entity.pdbx_description
1 polymer ?
#
loop_
_entity_poly.entity_id
_entity_poly.type
_entity_poly.pdbx_seq_one_letter_code
_entity_poly.pdbx_strand_id
1 'polypeptide(L)'
;MHSAAKYILDDISTRLNDIFTKYPDYKLIICGYSLGAGIASILSIQLKSKYPHLKCYGIAMPGSVLSENLALATRDFIYSYVVDADMIGRASMRSLEHLRDRIIDALSKCNRNKIRLLTMTLARTLIKRGQTFHSRNNRTQSLIDNSVTNSIIPTDVNPSISQLVLTHHSGERVHLVLPGTIIHLYSTDRVGLFSRGISYRAGITTYDQFFQLIVHPRMWLDHFPASYSTALADIIENYEQISQQIA
;
A
#
# COMPACT_ATOMS: atom_id res chain seq x y z
N MET A 1 -13.41 -2.25 9.66
CA MET A 1 -13.17 -0.79 9.85
C MET A 1 -14.44 -0.07 10.28
N HIS A 2 -15.55 -0.18 9.55
CA HIS A 2 -16.82 0.49 9.90
C HIS A 2 -17.31 0.21 11.34
N SER A 3 -17.37 -1.06 11.76
CA SER A 3 -17.82 -1.40 13.13
C SER A 3 -16.92 -0.81 14.22
N ALA A 4 -15.61 -0.74 13.98
CA ALA A 4 -14.66 -0.13 14.91
C ALA A 4 -14.84 1.39 14.97
N ALA A 5 -15.08 2.05 13.83
CA ALA A 5 -15.37 3.48 13.79
C ALA A 5 -16.66 3.81 14.56
N LYS A 6 -17.70 2.98 14.40
CA LYS A 6 -18.95 3.12 15.17
C LYS A 6 -18.73 2.96 16.67
N TYR A 7 -17.99 1.93 17.09
CA TYR A 7 -17.65 1.72 18.49
C TYR A 7 -16.92 2.93 19.10
N ILE A 8 -15.92 3.47 18.38
CA ILE A 8 -15.19 4.65 18.82
C ILE A 8 -16.10 5.87 18.90
N LEU A 9 -16.96 6.07 17.88
CA LEU A 9 -17.91 7.17 17.84
C LEU A 9 -18.82 7.17 19.08
N ASP A 10 -19.38 6.00 19.42
CA ASP A 10 -20.27 5.85 20.56
C ASP A 10 -19.53 6.19 21.88
N ASP A 11 -18.29 5.70 22.05
CA ASP A 11 -17.46 5.94 23.24
C ASP A 11 -17.03 7.41 23.43
N ILE A 12 -16.70 8.12 22.35
CA ILE A 12 -16.15 9.49 22.43
C ILE A 12 -17.21 10.59 22.30
N SER A 13 -18.42 10.27 21.85
CA SER A 13 -19.47 11.26 21.48
C SER A 13 -19.78 12.26 22.59
N THR A 14 -19.98 11.80 23.83
CA THR A 14 -20.27 12.65 24.99
C THR A 14 -19.09 13.55 25.32
N ARG A 15 -17.87 12.99 25.38
CA ARG A 15 -16.65 13.75 25.71
C ARG A 15 -16.34 14.83 24.67
N LEU A 16 -16.56 14.52 23.39
CA LEU A 16 -16.40 15.50 22.32
C LEU A 16 -17.38 16.66 22.48
N ASN A 17 -18.65 16.41 22.85
CA ASN A 17 -19.61 17.50 23.07
C ASN A 17 -19.18 18.43 24.20
N ASP A 18 -18.69 17.86 25.30
CA ASP A 18 -18.23 18.65 26.46
C ASP A 18 -17.01 19.51 26.09
N ILE A 19 -16.07 18.96 25.31
CA ILE A 19 -14.88 19.69 24.84
C ILE A 19 -15.29 20.85 23.92
N PHE A 20 -16.17 20.62 22.95
CA PHE A 20 -16.59 21.66 22.00
C PHE A 20 -17.54 22.69 22.62
N THR A 21 -18.19 22.37 23.74
CA THR A 21 -18.91 23.36 24.55
C THR A 21 -17.95 24.33 25.23
N LYS A 22 -16.78 23.85 25.67
CA LYS A 22 -15.74 24.66 26.33
C LYS A 22 -14.86 25.42 25.33
N TYR A 23 -14.60 24.83 24.17
CA TYR A 23 -13.68 25.35 23.16
C TYR A 23 -14.34 25.36 21.77
N PRO A 24 -15.32 26.25 21.52
CA PRO A 24 -16.10 26.25 20.29
C PRO A 24 -15.28 26.58 19.04
N ASP A 25 -14.22 27.38 19.17
CA ASP A 25 -13.38 27.84 18.05
C ASP A 25 -12.32 26.81 17.61
N TYR A 26 -12.19 25.70 18.33
CA TYR A 26 -11.16 24.70 18.06
C TYR A 26 -11.54 23.86 16.84
N LYS A 27 -10.54 23.31 16.16
CA LYS A 27 -10.74 22.45 14.98
C LYS A 27 -10.53 21.00 15.38
N LEU A 28 -11.48 20.13 14.99
CA LEU A 28 -11.34 18.69 15.19
C LEU A 28 -10.39 18.11 14.15
N ILE A 29 -9.28 17.54 14.59
CA ILE A 29 -8.34 16.81 13.73
C ILE A 29 -8.33 15.35 14.16
N ILE A 30 -8.55 14.45 13.20
CA ILE A 30 -8.49 13.00 13.41
C ILE A 30 -7.30 12.46 12.64
N CYS A 31 -6.42 11.74 13.33
CA CYS A 31 -5.26 11.12 12.71
C CYS A 31 -5.32 9.61 12.86
N GLY A 32 -4.72 8.88 11.93
CA GLY A 32 -4.59 7.44 12.04
C GLY A 32 -3.45 6.92 11.17
N TYR A 33 -2.92 5.76 11.53
CA TYR A 33 -1.88 5.07 10.79
C TYR A 33 -2.35 3.67 10.38
N SER A 34 -2.02 3.24 9.15
CA SER A 34 -2.36 1.91 8.63
C SER A 34 -3.86 1.63 8.76
N LEU A 35 -4.27 0.49 9.32
CA LEU A 35 -5.68 0.18 9.60
C LEU A 35 -6.41 1.29 10.38
N GLY A 36 -5.71 1.94 11.32
CA GLY A 36 -6.24 3.06 12.09
C GLY A 36 -6.56 4.28 11.23
N ALA A 37 -5.82 4.51 10.13
CA ALA A 37 -6.12 5.56 9.16
C ALA A 37 -7.46 5.29 8.46
N GLY A 38 -7.72 4.04 8.08
CA GLY A 38 -9.00 3.65 7.49
C GLY A 38 -10.17 3.84 8.46
N ILE A 39 -9.99 3.47 9.73
CA ILE A 39 -10.99 3.73 10.80
C ILE A 39 -11.22 5.23 10.98
N ALA A 40 -10.14 6.02 11.08
CA ALA A 40 -10.19 7.47 11.21
C ALA A 40 -10.94 8.13 10.05
N SER A 41 -10.76 7.66 8.82
CA SER A 41 -11.46 8.19 7.65
C SER A 41 -12.98 7.96 7.73
N ILE A 42 -13.41 6.76 8.13
CA ILE A 42 -14.84 6.44 8.28
C ILE A 42 -15.45 7.23 9.44
N LEU A 43 -14.74 7.31 10.57
CA LEU A 43 -15.15 8.13 11.72
C LEU A 43 -15.30 9.60 11.33
N SER A 44 -14.38 10.12 10.53
CA SER A 44 -14.40 11.50 10.03
C SER A 44 -15.62 11.78 9.16
N ILE A 45 -16.04 10.83 8.32
CA ILE A 45 -17.27 10.94 7.53
C ILE A 45 -18.49 11.03 8.44
N GLN A 46 -18.56 10.18 9.47
CA GLN A 46 -19.68 10.16 10.42
C GLN A 46 -19.76 11.46 11.25
N LEU A 47 -18.63 12.09 11.54
CA LEU A 47 -18.53 13.31 12.33
C LEU A 47 -18.61 14.60 11.51
N LYS A 48 -18.48 14.55 10.18
CA LYS A 48 -18.37 15.73 9.32
C LYS A 48 -19.57 16.66 9.39
N SER A 49 -20.79 16.12 9.49
CA SER A 49 -22.02 16.93 9.58
C SER A 49 -22.07 17.78 10.84
N LYS A 50 -21.52 17.27 11.95
CA LYS A 50 -21.49 17.95 13.24
C LYS A 50 -20.29 18.89 13.40
N TYR A 51 -19.16 18.56 12.75
CA TYR A 51 -17.93 19.33 12.82
C TYR A 51 -17.49 19.75 11.39
N PRO A 52 -18.02 20.86 10.84
CA PRO A 52 -17.76 21.27 9.46
C PRO A 52 -16.28 21.52 9.15
N HIS A 53 -15.50 21.98 10.13
CA HIS A 53 -14.06 22.24 9.98
C HIS A 53 -13.17 21.02 10.26
N LEU A 54 -13.76 19.83 10.44
CA LEU A 54 -13.01 18.60 10.68
C LEU A 54 -12.02 18.31 9.55
N LYS A 55 -10.79 17.92 9.89
CA LYS A 55 -9.83 17.31 8.97
C LYS A 55 -9.36 15.94 9.46
N CYS A 56 -9.06 15.06 8.51
CA CYS A 56 -8.52 13.73 8.76
C CYS A 56 -7.18 13.57 8.05
N TYR A 57 -6.15 13.15 8.78
CA TYR A 57 -4.84 12.82 8.22
C TYR A 57 -4.57 11.32 8.42
N GLY A 58 -4.72 10.56 7.36
CA GLY A 58 -4.46 9.13 7.34
C GLY A 58 -3.10 8.82 6.75
N ILE A 59 -2.24 8.19 7.53
CA ILE A 59 -0.90 7.80 7.12
C ILE A 59 -0.89 6.30 6.79
N ALA A 60 -0.29 5.89 5.67
CA ALA A 60 -0.23 4.50 5.25
C ALA A 60 -1.61 3.84 5.11
N MET A 61 -2.61 4.60 4.65
CA MET A 61 -4.00 4.14 4.63
C MET A 61 -4.19 2.95 3.68
N PRO A 62 -5.00 1.93 4.01
CA PRO A 62 -5.29 0.83 3.11
C PRO A 62 -5.92 1.29 1.78
N GLY A 63 -5.56 0.63 0.68
CA GLY A 63 -6.06 0.93 -0.66
C GLY A 63 -7.56 0.69 -0.86
N SER A 64 -8.24 0.04 0.08
CA SER A 64 -9.62 -0.41 -0.05
C SER A 64 -10.49 0.02 1.14
N VAL A 65 -10.79 1.32 1.27
CA VAL A 65 -11.57 1.84 2.40
C VAL A 65 -12.95 2.34 1.99
N LEU A 66 -13.05 3.16 0.94
CA LEU A 66 -14.31 3.80 0.52
C LEU A 66 -14.63 3.49 -0.93
N SER A 67 -15.90 3.56 -1.31
CA SER A 67 -16.28 3.57 -2.72
C SER A 67 -15.75 4.83 -3.40
N GLU A 68 -15.58 4.78 -4.73
CA GLU A 68 -15.08 5.93 -5.51
C GLU A 68 -15.87 7.21 -5.25
N ASN A 69 -17.21 7.15 -5.29
CA ASN A 69 -18.07 8.31 -5.04
C ASN A 69 -17.84 8.93 -3.66
N LEU A 70 -17.62 8.09 -2.65
CA LEU A 70 -17.39 8.56 -1.28
C LEU A 70 -15.95 9.06 -1.09
N ALA A 71 -14.97 8.47 -1.77
CA ALA A 71 -13.61 8.98 -1.81
C ALA A 71 -13.56 10.37 -2.49
N LEU A 72 -14.34 10.58 -3.56
CA LEU A 72 -14.49 11.88 -4.22
C LEU A 72 -15.11 12.92 -3.28
N ALA A 73 -16.21 12.56 -2.60
CA ALA A 73 -16.92 13.45 -1.68
C ALA A 73 -16.13 13.83 -0.41
N THR A 74 -14.99 13.16 -0.15
CA THR A 74 -14.18 13.36 1.05
C THR A 74 -12.86 14.10 0.81
N ARG A 75 -12.59 14.50 -0.44
CA ARG A 75 -11.33 15.17 -0.84
C ARG A 75 -11.02 16.44 -0.06
N ASP A 76 -12.05 17.15 0.35
CA ASP A 76 -11.92 18.47 0.99
C ASP A 76 -11.35 18.38 2.41
N PHE A 77 -11.52 17.22 3.06
CA PHE A 77 -11.22 17.07 4.48
C PHE A 77 -10.46 15.81 4.87
N ILE A 78 -10.36 14.80 4.02
CA ILE A 78 -9.56 13.61 4.26
C ILE A 78 -8.30 13.65 3.38
N TYR A 79 -7.15 13.43 4.01
CA TYR A 79 -5.85 13.41 3.36
C TYR A 79 -5.18 12.07 3.63
N SER A 80 -4.83 11.35 2.57
CA SER A 80 -4.21 10.03 2.63
C SER A 80 -2.75 10.11 2.16
N TYR A 81 -1.81 9.82 3.06
CA TYR A 81 -0.37 9.81 2.75
C TYR A 81 0.11 8.39 2.46
N VAL A 82 0.81 8.22 1.34
CA VAL A 82 1.41 6.94 0.95
C VAL A 82 2.88 7.17 0.56
N VAL A 83 3.79 6.33 1.05
CA VAL A 83 5.23 6.40 0.71
C VAL A 83 5.58 5.37 -0.36
N ASP A 84 6.30 5.78 -1.39
CA ASP A 84 6.93 4.92 -2.42
C ASP A 84 6.03 3.77 -2.91
N ALA A 85 6.47 2.53 -2.65
CA ALA A 85 5.81 1.29 -3.01
C ALA A 85 5.15 0.63 -1.80
N ASP A 86 4.74 1.40 -0.78
CA ASP A 86 3.97 0.90 0.36
C ASP A 86 2.79 0.07 -0.15
N MET A 87 2.81 -1.22 0.19
CA MET A 87 1.81 -2.14 -0.30
C MET A 87 0.44 -1.89 0.30
N ILE A 88 0.35 -1.33 1.51
CA ILE A 88 -0.92 -1.17 2.19
C ILE A 88 -1.77 -0.14 1.45
N GLY A 89 -1.16 0.96 0.99
CA GLY A 89 -1.78 1.92 0.07
C GLY A 89 -2.25 1.30 -1.25
N ARG A 90 -1.64 0.17 -1.64
CA ARG A 90 -1.93 -0.59 -2.87
C ARG A 90 -2.71 -1.88 -2.62
N ALA A 91 -3.12 -2.12 -1.38
CA ALA A 91 -3.81 -3.34 -0.99
C ALA A 91 -5.30 -3.14 -1.25
N SER A 92 -5.78 -3.70 -2.36
CA SER A 92 -7.20 -3.83 -2.65
C SER A 92 -7.51 -5.25 -3.13
N MET A 93 -8.79 -5.62 -3.10
CA MET A 93 -9.23 -6.92 -3.65
C MET A 93 -8.75 -7.09 -5.10
N ARG A 94 -8.94 -6.06 -5.92
CA ARG A 94 -8.53 -6.05 -7.32
C ARG A 94 -7.01 -6.19 -7.48
N SER A 95 -6.24 -5.49 -6.65
CA SER A 95 -4.77 -5.58 -6.68
C SER A 95 -4.28 -6.98 -6.31
N LEU A 96 -4.95 -7.65 -5.36
CA LEU A 96 -4.64 -9.01 -4.95
C LEU A 96 -5.06 -10.05 -5.99
N GLU A 97 -6.22 -9.89 -6.63
CA GLU A 97 -6.66 -10.74 -7.74
C GLU A 97 -5.69 -10.62 -8.93
N HIS A 98 -5.29 -9.40 -9.32
CA HIS A 98 -4.27 -9.20 -10.34
C HIS A 98 -2.91 -9.81 -9.96
N LEU A 99 -2.50 -9.72 -8.69
CA LEU A 99 -1.28 -10.35 -8.22
C LEU A 99 -1.37 -11.88 -8.32
N ARG A 100 -2.48 -12.47 -7.89
CA ARG A 100 -2.76 -13.91 -8.00
C ARG A 100 -2.63 -14.38 -9.44
N ASP A 101 -3.29 -13.70 -10.37
CA ASP A 101 -3.30 -14.10 -11.78
C ASP A 101 -1.89 -14.04 -12.39
N ARG A 102 -1.11 -13.01 -12.05
CA ARG A 102 0.30 -12.90 -12.45
C ARG A 102 1.18 -14.00 -11.88
N ILE A 103 0.95 -14.41 -10.63
CA ILE A 103 1.67 -15.52 -10.01
C ILE A 103 1.32 -16.83 -10.71
N ILE A 104 0.03 -17.09 -10.98
CA ILE A 104 -0.41 -18.30 -11.68
C ILE A 104 0.20 -18.36 -13.09
N ASP A 105 0.17 -17.26 -13.83
CA ASP A 105 0.77 -17.15 -15.17
C ASP A 105 2.29 -17.35 -15.14
N ALA A 106 2.99 -16.77 -14.16
CA ALA A 106 4.43 -16.98 -13.99
C ALA A 106 4.76 -18.44 -13.63
N LEU A 107 3.93 -19.09 -12.81
CA LEU A 107 4.10 -20.48 -12.40
C LEU A 107 3.78 -21.47 -13.52
N SER A 108 2.80 -21.18 -14.39
CA SER A 108 2.46 -22.03 -15.54
C SER A 108 3.55 -22.00 -16.60
N LYS A 109 4.21 -20.85 -16.79
CA LYS A 109 5.34 -20.67 -17.72
C LYS A 109 6.68 -21.17 -17.17
N CYS A 110 6.77 -21.48 -15.88
CA CYS A 110 8.01 -21.93 -15.25
C CYS A 110 8.24 -23.44 -15.50
N ASN A 111 9.09 -23.79 -16.47
CA ASN A 111 9.50 -25.18 -16.74
C ASN A 111 10.61 -25.70 -15.80
N ARG A 112 10.75 -25.14 -14.59
CA ARG A 112 11.72 -25.57 -13.58
C ARG A 112 10.99 -26.24 -12.42
N ASN A 113 11.63 -27.22 -11.78
CA ASN A 113 11.05 -27.88 -10.61
C ASN A 113 10.69 -26.84 -9.54
N LYS A 114 9.39 -26.69 -9.27
CA LYS A 114 8.80 -25.65 -8.42
C LYS A 114 9.36 -25.71 -7.00
N ILE A 115 9.64 -26.92 -6.50
CA ILE A 115 10.30 -27.14 -5.20
C ILE A 115 11.73 -26.62 -5.22
N ARG A 116 12.49 -26.83 -6.30
CA ARG A 116 13.85 -26.30 -6.43
C ARG A 116 13.87 -24.78 -6.47
N LEU A 117 12.86 -24.15 -7.08
CA LEU A 117 12.74 -22.68 -7.08
C LEU A 117 12.46 -22.15 -5.67
N LEU A 118 11.50 -22.76 -4.95
CA LEU A 118 11.15 -22.38 -3.58
C LEU A 118 12.32 -22.61 -2.61
N THR A 119 12.98 -23.77 -2.69
CA THR A 119 14.14 -24.08 -1.83
C THR A 119 15.33 -23.20 -2.16
N MET A 120 15.61 -22.90 -3.43
CA MET A 120 16.66 -21.94 -3.81
C MET A 120 16.34 -20.53 -3.32
N THR A 121 15.08 -20.10 -3.37
CA THR A 121 14.69 -18.75 -2.93
C THR A 121 14.77 -18.66 -1.42
N LEU A 122 14.21 -19.63 -0.69
CA LEU A 122 14.30 -19.71 0.78
C LEU A 122 15.76 -19.81 1.26
N ALA A 123 16.55 -20.71 0.66
CA ALA A 123 17.98 -20.83 0.97
C ALA A 123 18.72 -19.52 0.67
N ARG A 124 18.45 -18.84 -0.45
CA ARG A 124 19.09 -17.55 -0.76
C ARG A 124 18.66 -16.44 0.20
N THR A 125 17.40 -16.38 0.61
CA THR A 125 16.90 -15.39 1.57
C THR A 125 17.49 -15.62 2.97
N LEU A 126 17.71 -16.88 3.36
CA LEU A 126 18.33 -17.25 4.63
C LEU A 126 19.86 -17.09 4.62
N ILE A 127 20.51 -17.29 3.46
CA ILE A 127 21.97 -17.21 3.32
C ILE A 127 22.45 -15.78 3.02
N LYS A 128 21.67 -14.95 2.30
CA LYS A 128 22.05 -13.58 1.95
C LYS A 128 21.49 -12.54 2.93
N ARG A 129 22.06 -12.54 4.14
CA ARG A 129 22.08 -11.34 5.01
C ARG A 129 23.27 -10.41 4.71
N GLY A 130 24.02 -10.67 3.63
CA GLY A 130 25.10 -9.80 3.15
C GLY A 130 25.24 -9.88 1.62
N GLN A 131 25.32 -8.71 0.99
CA GLN A 131 25.71 -8.44 -0.41
C GLN A 131 24.61 -8.51 -1.50
N THR A 132 24.10 -7.29 -1.77
CA THR A 132 23.85 -6.64 -3.07
C THR A 132 23.66 -7.52 -4.32
N PHE A 133 22.49 -7.35 -4.95
CA PHE A 133 22.16 -7.92 -6.26
C PHE A 133 23.02 -7.30 -7.37
N HIS A 134 23.88 -8.11 -8.00
CA HIS A 134 24.27 -7.89 -9.39
C HIS A 134 23.40 -8.76 -10.29
N SER A 135 22.53 -8.11 -11.07
CA SER A 135 21.90 -8.72 -12.24
C SER A 135 23.00 -8.93 -13.29
N ARG A 136 23.59 -10.12 -13.31
CA ARG A 136 24.50 -10.53 -14.39
C ARG A 136 23.71 -11.40 -15.35
N ASN A 137 23.17 -10.74 -16.35
CA ASN A 137 22.71 -11.35 -17.58
C ASN A 137 23.93 -12.01 -18.23
N ASN A 138 23.92 -13.33 -18.44
CA ASN A 138 24.79 -13.98 -19.42
C ASN A 138 24.18 -15.32 -19.84
N ARG A 139 23.90 -15.40 -21.14
CA ARG A 139 23.74 -16.64 -21.91
C ARG A 139 24.97 -17.52 -21.68
N THR A 140 24.78 -18.71 -21.15
CA THR A 140 25.67 -19.85 -21.43
C THR A 140 24.82 -21.10 -21.59
N GLN A 141 24.83 -21.56 -22.83
CA GLN A 141 24.28 -22.80 -23.31
C GLN A 141 25.38 -23.85 -23.18
N SER A 142 25.15 -24.91 -22.39
CA SER A 142 25.91 -26.15 -22.48
C SER A 142 25.16 -27.29 -21.79
N LEU A 143 24.53 -28.11 -22.62
CA LEU A 143 24.58 -29.57 -22.64
C LEU A 143 24.94 -30.26 -21.30
N ILE A 144 23.94 -30.85 -20.65
CA ILE A 144 24.11 -32.12 -19.94
C ILE A 144 22.87 -32.95 -20.23
N ASP A 145 23.06 -33.97 -21.06
CA ASP A 145 22.17 -35.10 -21.24
C ASP A 145 21.88 -35.77 -19.90
N ASN A 146 20.63 -36.19 -19.69
CA ASN A 146 20.33 -37.42 -18.98
C ASN A 146 18.90 -37.85 -19.30
N SER A 147 18.83 -38.81 -20.21
CA SER A 147 17.72 -39.73 -20.40
C SER A 147 17.45 -40.51 -19.11
N VAL A 148 16.40 -40.15 -18.38
CA VAL A 148 15.62 -41.08 -17.56
C VAL A 148 14.14 -40.73 -17.71
N THR A 149 13.42 -41.68 -18.29
CA THR A 149 11.98 -41.73 -18.55
C THR A 149 11.13 -41.78 -17.27
N ASN A 150 9.95 -41.14 -17.36
CA ASN A 150 8.70 -41.41 -16.62
C ASN A 150 8.73 -41.18 -15.09
N SER A 151 7.99 -40.21 -14.54
CA SER A 151 6.52 -40.15 -14.58
C SER A 151 6.05 -38.72 -14.31
N ILE A 152 5.28 -38.16 -15.24
CA ILE A 152 4.50 -36.96 -15.01
C ILE A 152 3.36 -37.39 -14.09
N ILE A 153 3.44 -37.07 -12.80
CA ILE A 153 2.25 -36.99 -11.97
C ILE A 153 1.58 -35.67 -12.35
N PRO A 154 0.43 -35.67 -13.03
CA PRO A 154 -0.36 -34.45 -13.15
C PRO A 154 -0.83 -34.16 -11.72
N THR A 155 -0.29 -33.13 -11.08
CA THR A 155 -0.96 -32.56 -9.91
C THR A 155 -2.24 -31.93 -10.44
N ASP A 156 -3.28 -32.75 -10.47
CA ASP A 156 -4.64 -32.39 -10.80
C ASP A 156 -5.11 -31.43 -9.70
N VAL A 157 -4.89 -30.14 -9.93
CA VAL A 157 -5.43 -29.10 -9.07
C VAL A 157 -6.92 -29.15 -9.32
N ASN A 158 -7.62 -29.89 -8.46
CA ASN A 158 -9.02 -30.26 -8.62
C ASN A 158 -9.82 -29.06 -9.17
N PRO A 159 -10.37 -29.13 -10.41
CA PRO A 159 -11.09 -28.02 -11.03
C PRO A 159 -12.27 -27.55 -10.18
N SER A 160 -12.72 -28.38 -9.25
CA SER A 160 -13.70 -28.09 -8.20
C SER A 160 -13.26 -26.99 -7.23
N ILE A 161 -11.97 -26.90 -6.85
CA ILE A 161 -11.47 -25.84 -5.93
C ILE A 161 -11.36 -24.52 -6.68
N SER A 162 -10.86 -24.57 -7.92
CA SER A 162 -10.85 -23.43 -8.82
C SER A 162 -12.28 -22.94 -9.06
N GLN A 163 -13.24 -23.85 -9.29
CA GLN A 163 -14.66 -23.51 -9.42
C GLN A 163 -15.29 -23.00 -8.12
N LEU A 164 -15.03 -23.61 -6.95
CA LEU A 164 -15.59 -23.15 -5.67
C LEU A 164 -15.13 -21.73 -5.28
N VAL A 165 -13.93 -21.32 -5.72
CA VAL A 165 -13.43 -19.96 -5.55
C VAL A 165 -13.93 -19.03 -6.68
N LEU A 166 -14.13 -19.54 -7.89
CA LEU A 166 -14.64 -18.79 -9.04
C LEU A 166 -16.17 -18.56 -9.00
N THR A 167 -16.96 -19.43 -8.35
CA THR A 167 -18.42 -19.35 -8.31
C THR A 167 -18.97 -18.27 -7.37
N HIS A 168 -18.12 -17.60 -6.57
CA HIS A 168 -18.52 -16.53 -5.65
C HIS A 168 -18.08 -15.10 -6.06
N HIS A 169 -17.56 -14.89 -7.27
CA HIS A 169 -16.94 -13.61 -7.65
C HIS A 169 -17.52 -12.89 -8.89
N SER A 170 -18.70 -13.27 -9.39
CA SER A 170 -19.39 -12.53 -10.48
C SER A 170 -20.58 -11.68 -10.02
N GLY A 171 -20.67 -11.35 -8.73
CA GLY A 171 -21.47 -10.21 -8.27
C GLY A 171 -20.61 -8.96 -8.34
N GLU A 172 -21.13 -7.89 -8.93
CA GLU A 172 -20.49 -6.57 -9.07
C GLU A 172 -19.96 -6.07 -7.71
N ARG A 173 -18.71 -6.40 -7.37
CA ARG A 173 -18.13 -6.02 -6.09
C ARG A 173 -17.84 -4.53 -6.13
N VAL A 174 -18.40 -3.80 -5.16
CA VAL A 174 -18.14 -2.36 -5.01
C VAL A 174 -16.63 -2.15 -4.92
N HIS A 175 -16.12 -1.39 -5.87
CA HIS A 175 -14.71 -1.06 -5.94
C HIS A 175 -14.36 -0.09 -4.81
N LEU A 176 -13.46 -0.52 -3.94
CA LEU A 176 -12.99 0.27 -2.82
C LEU A 176 -11.60 0.85 -3.12
N VAL A 177 -11.44 2.13 -2.82
CA VAL A 177 -10.27 2.95 -3.14
C VAL A 177 -9.76 3.71 -1.92
N LEU A 178 -8.61 4.38 -2.10
CA LEU A 178 -8.06 5.32 -1.12
C LEU A 178 -8.98 6.54 -0.92
N PRO A 179 -9.28 6.93 0.32
CA PRO A 179 -10.09 8.10 0.67
C PRO A 179 -9.43 9.44 0.37
N GLY A 180 -10.26 10.41 -0.03
CA GLY A 180 -9.92 11.83 -0.01
C GLY A 180 -8.80 12.25 -0.97
N THR A 181 -8.07 13.29 -0.58
CA THR A 181 -6.90 13.79 -1.31
C THR A 181 -5.70 12.89 -1.01
N ILE A 182 -5.11 12.30 -2.04
CA ILE A 182 -3.99 11.37 -1.88
C ILE A 182 -2.68 12.13 -2.12
N ILE A 183 -1.79 12.08 -1.13
CA ILE A 183 -0.44 12.63 -1.20
C ILE A 183 0.53 11.46 -1.30
N HIS A 184 1.17 11.32 -2.45
CA HIS A 184 2.23 10.34 -2.66
C HIS A 184 3.58 10.98 -2.34
N LEU A 185 4.28 10.39 -1.37
CA LEU A 185 5.64 10.73 -0.99
C LEU A 185 6.57 9.74 -1.70
N TYR A 186 7.36 10.18 -2.67
CA TYR A 186 8.21 9.29 -3.44
C TYR A 186 9.67 9.71 -3.36
N SER A 187 10.52 8.71 -3.22
CA SER A 187 11.96 8.83 -3.22
C SER A 187 12.47 9.24 -4.61
N THR A 188 13.49 10.08 -4.60
CA THR A 188 14.21 10.60 -5.76
C THR A 188 15.69 10.52 -5.44
N ASP A 189 16.50 10.09 -6.39
CA ASP A 189 17.95 10.04 -6.19
C ASP A 189 18.51 11.48 -6.17
N ARG A 190 19.18 11.88 -5.08
CA ARG A 190 20.09 13.03 -5.13
C ARG A 190 21.34 12.59 -5.87
N VAL A 191 21.44 12.96 -7.15
CA VAL A 191 22.65 12.72 -7.94
C VAL A 191 23.59 13.92 -7.76
N GLY A 192 24.51 13.84 -6.81
CA GLY A 192 25.65 14.77 -6.68
C GLY A 192 26.95 14.14 -7.18
N LEU A 193 27.99 14.95 -7.44
CA LEU A 193 29.31 14.46 -7.87
C LEU A 193 29.95 13.48 -6.85
N PHE A 194 29.59 13.56 -5.56
CA PHE A 194 30.25 12.80 -4.48
C PHE A 194 29.31 12.22 -3.41
N SER A 195 27.99 12.34 -3.54
CA SER A 195 27.03 11.71 -2.62
C SER A 195 25.82 11.15 -3.36
N ARG A 196 25.46 9.90 -3.04
CA ARG A 196 24.13 9.32 -3.34
C ARG A 196 23.29 9.45 -2.07
N GLY A 197 22.51 10.52 -1.99
CA GLY A 197 21.49 10.68 -0.96
C GLY A 197 20.10 10.35 -1.52
N ILE A 198 19.17 9.93 -0.68
CA ILE A 198 17.76 9.82 -1.05
C ILE A 198 17.10 11.16 -0.68
N SER A 199 16.43 11.81 -1.62
CA SER A 199 15.49 12.91 -1.35
C SER A 199 14.06 12.43 -1.56
N TYR A 200 13.11 13.06 -0.91
CA TYR A 200 11.68 12.79 -1.10
C TYR A 200 10.99 13.99 -1.72
N ARG A 201 9.98 13.70 -2.53
CA ARG A 201 9.06 14.69 -3.08
C ARG A 201 7.63 14.27 -2.77
N ALA A 202 6.75 15.26 -2.60
CA ALA A 202 5.32 15.05 -2.47
C ALA A 202 4.60 15.42 -3.78
N GLY A 203 3.66 14.59 -4.20
CA GLY A 203 2.73 14.90 -5.28
C GLY A 203 1.31 14.53 -4.91
N ILE A 204 0.34 15.38 -5.28
CA ILE A 204 -1.08 15.02 -5.20
C ILE A 204 -1.39 14.09 -6.35
N THR A 205 -2.14 13.02 -6.08
CA THR A 205 -2.44 11.99 -7.06
C THR A 205 -3.85 11.43 -6.90
N THR A 206 -4.28 10.60 -7.86
CA THR A 206 -5.53 9.87 -7.84
C THR A 206 -5.33 8.43 -7.37
N TYR A 207 -6.42 7.78 -6.97
CA TYR A 207 -6.39 6.39 -6.55
C TYR A 207 -5.94 5.44 -7.68
N ASP A 208 -5.98 5.88 -8.95
CA ASP A 208 -5.62 5.08 -10.11
C ASP A 208 -4.17 4.59 -10.06
N GLN A 209 -3.28 5.40 -9.49
CA GLN A 209 -1.87 5.06 -9.34
C GLN A 209 -1.61 3.94 -8.32
N PHE A 210 -2.60 3.56 -7.52
CA PHE A 210 -2.48 2.56 -6.44
C PHE A 210 -3.22 1.25 -6.72
N PHE A 211 -3.83 1.07 -7.90
CA PHE A 211 -4.57 -0.16 -8.23
C PHE A 211 -3.71 -1.41 -8.39
N GLN A 212 -2.41 -1.25 -8.62
CA GLN A 212 -1.53 -2.39 -8.78
C GLN A 212 -0.60 -2.53 -7.59
N LEU A 213 -0.55 -3.75 -7.05
CA LEU A 213 0.45 -4.13 -6.06
C LEU A 213 1.81 -4.29 -6.77
N ILE A 214 2.75 -3.44 -6.36
CA ILE A 214 4.11 -3.43 -6.90
C ILE A 214 4.94 -4.42 -6.08
N VAL A 215 5.46 -5.46 -6.73
CA VAL A 215 6.38 -6.40 -6.09
C VAL A 215 7.76 -5.76 -6.03
N HIS A 216 8.05 -5.10 -4.91
CA HIS A 216 9.32 -4.42 -4.66
C HIS A 216 9.92 -4.91 -3.34
N PRO A 217 11.25 -5.14 -3.21
CA PRO A 217 11.85 -5.66 -1.98
C PRO A 217 11.57 -4.78 -0.74
N ARG A 218 11.37 -3.48 -0.95
CA ARG A 218 11.08 -2.52 0.12
C ARG A 218 9.60 -2.29 0.38
N MET A 219 8.67 -2.89 -0.37
CA MET A 219 7.23 -2.61 -0.21
C MET A 219 6.72 -2.78 1.25
N TRP A 220 7.30 -3.70 2.02
CA TRP A 220 7.03 -3.87 3.46
C TRP A 220 7.75 -2.84 4.33
N LEU A 221 8.98 -2.48 3.95
CA LEU A 221 9.78 -1.51 4.68
C LEU A 221 9.23 -0.09 4.53
N ASP A 222 8.74 0.25 3.35
CA ASP A 222 8.15 1.55 3.02
C ASP A 222 6.83 1.76 3.78
N HIS A 223 6.17 0.67 4.22
CA HIS A 223 5.01 0.76 5.10
C HIS A 223 5.36 1.32 6.48
N PHE A 224 6.52 0.96 7.06
CA PHE A 224 6.82 1.25 8.47
C PHE A 224 6.90 2.76 8.79
N PRO A 225 6.57 3.18 10.02
CA PRO A 225 6.53 4.59 10.40
C PRO A 225 7.83 5.36 10.16
N ALA A 226 8.98 4.67 10.26
CA ALA A 226 10.29 5.27 10.00
C ALA A 226 10.42 5.82 8.58
N SER A 227 9.85 5.12 7.59
CA SER A 227 9.85 5.55 6.18
C SER A 227 9.03 6.83 5.99
N TYR A 228 7.84 6.88 6.60
CA TYR A 228 6.99 8.08 6.60
C TYR A 228 7.63 9.27 7.32
N SER A 229 8.23 9.03 8.49
CA SER A 229 8.93 10.07 9.25
C SER A 229 10.10 10.67 8.45
N THR A 230 10.92 9.80 7.85
CA THR A 230 12.06 10.23 7.02
C THR A 230 11.60 11.01 5.80
N ALA A 231 10.59 10.51 5.09
CA ALA A 231 10.06 11.16 3.90
C ALA A 231 9.47 12.54 4.21
N LEU A 232 8.65 12.64 5.27
CA LEU A 232 8.05 13.90 5.69
C LEU A 232 9.10 14.91 6.17
N ALA A 233 10.09 14.46 6.94
CA ALA A 233 11.17 15.34 7.41
C ALA A 233 11.96 15.95 6.26
N ASP A 234 12.41 15.14 5.29
CA ASP A 234 13.16 15.64 4.12
C ASP A 234 12.31 16.60 3.28
N ILE A 235 11.02 16.33 3.10
CA ILE A 235 10.11 17.21 2.34
C ILE A 235 9.92 18.57 3.04
N ILE A 236 9.73 18.58 4.35
CA ILE A 236 9.55 19.81 5.14
C ILE A 236 10.83 20.65 5.08
N GLU A 237 11.99 20.04 5.29
CA GLU A 237 13.28 20.72 5.24
C GLU A 237 13.52 21.37 3.87
N ASN A 238 13.26 20.64 2.79
CA ASN A 238 13.40 21.18 1.43
C ASN A 238 12.39 22.31 1.15
N TYR A 239 11.18 22.24 1.70
CA TYR A 239 10.17 23.30 1.55
C TYR A 239 10.58 24.60 2.25
N GLU A 240 11.09 24.50 3.49
CA GLU A 240 11.55 25.66 4.25
C GLU A 240 12.69 26.38 3.53
N GLN A 241 13.66 25.63 3.01
CA GLN A 241 14.77 26.19 2.23
C GLN A 241 14.30 26.94 0.98
N ILE A 242 13.34 26.37 0.23
CA ILE A 242 12.78 27.03 -0.96
C ILE A 242 12.02 28.30 -0.57
N SER A 243 11.22 28.26 0.52
CA SER A 243 10.45 29.43 0.97
C SER A 243 11.35 30.59 1.43
N GLN A 244 12.49 30.28 2.06
CA GLN A 244 13.49 31.27 2.47
C GLN A 244 14.28 31.87 1.30
N GLN A 245 14.39 31.17 0.16
CA GLN A 245 15.06 31.70 -1.04
C GLN A 245 14.17 32.59 -1.90
N ILE A 246 12.84 32.49 -1.73
CA ILE A 246 11.84 33.25 -2.49
C ILE A 246 11.36 34.49 -1.73
N ALA A 247 11.55 34.53 -0.41
CA ALA A 247 11.28 35.68 0.46
C ALA A 247 12.44 36.68 0.48
#